data_AF-K1T6H9-F1
#
_entry.id   AF-K1T6H9-F1
#
_cell.length_a   1.000
_cell.length_b   1.000
_cell.length_c   1.000
_cell.angle_alpha   90.00
_cell.angle_beta   90.00
_cell.angle_gamma   90.00
#
_symmetry.space_group_name_H-M   'P 1'
#
loop_
_entity.id
_entity.type
_entity.pdbx_description
1 polymer ?
#
loop_
_entity_poly.entity_id
_entity_poly.type
_entity_poly.pdbx_seq_one_letter_code
_entity_poly.pdbx_strand_id
1 'polypeptide(L)'
;MTRAKKKAVLNKKETAIAQAKQELIKQGFQDWIWADPTCREKLTKMYNEKFNSIRPREYDGSHIVFNGMNPEIELREHQKNAVAHILYGGNTLLAHAVGAGKTFEMVAAAMESKRLGLCNKSLFVVPN
;
A
#
# COMPACT_ATOMS: atom_id res chain seq x y z
N MET A 1 45.04 0.94 8.37
CA MET A 1 44.53 2.25 8.83
C MET A 1 43.01 2.18 8.94
N THR A 2 42.48 2.02 10.14
CA THR A 2 41.04 1.89 10.42
C THR A 2 40.40 3.28 10.38
N ARG A 3 39.42 3.49 9.49
CA ARG A 3 38.62 4.73 9.43
C ARG A 3 37.94 4.93 10.79
N ALA A 4 38.28 6.01 11.50
CA ALA A 4 37.59 6.38 12.73
C ALA A 4 36.08 6.51 12.48
N LYS A 5 35.26 5.82 13.26
CA LYS A 5 33.78 5.93 13.20
C LYS A 5 33.39 7.36 13.59
N LYS A 6 32.83 8.13 12.65
CA LYS A 6 32.30 9.47 12.92
C LYS A 6 31.14 9.36 13.93
N LYS A 7 31.24 10.09 15.04
CA LYS A 7 30.16 10.20 16.03
C LYS A 7 29.32 11.44 15.70
N ALA A 8 28.07 11.24 15.29
CA ALA A 8 27.13 12.34 15.10
C ALA A 8 26.67 12.85 16.48
N VAL A 9 26.70 14.17 16.68
CA VAL A 9 26.22 14.83 17.90
C VAL A 9 25.11 15.80 17.52
N LEU A 10 23.97 15.72 18.20
CA LEU A 10 22.83 16.59 17.96
C LEU A 10 23.16 18.04 18.36
N ASN A 11 23.04 18.96 17.41
CA ASN A 11 23.17 20.38 17.68
C ASN A 11 21.82 20.97 18.12
N LYS A 12 21.54 20.91 19.43
CA LYS A 12 20.25 21.33 20.01
C LYS A 12 19.89 22.79 19.70
N LYS A 13 20.86 23.70 19.80
CA LYS A 13 20.65 25.14 19.61
C LYS A 13 20.29 25.46 18.17
N GLU A 14 21.11 25.01 17.21
CA GLU A 14 20.85 25.27 15.79
C GLU A 14 19.59 24.54 15.30
N THR A 15 19.29 23.35 15.86
CA THR A 15 18.03 22.64 15.57
C THR A 15 16.81 23.45 16.03
N ALA A 16 16.85 24.03 17.24
CA ALA A 16 15.76 24.88 17.74
C ALA A 16 15.56 26.14 16.89
N ILE A 17 16.66 26.79 16.47
CA ILE A 17 16.61 27.96 15.58
C ILE A 17 16.02 27.57 14.22
N ALA A 18 16.42 26.43 13.67
CA ALA A 18 15.90 25.92 12.39
C ALA A 18 14.39 25.61 12.49
N GLN A 19 13.93 25.01 13.58
CA GLN A 19 12.51 24.76 13.84
C GLN A 19 11.71 26.05 13.96
N ALA A 20 12.22 27.06 14.67
CA ALA A 20 11.55 28.37 14.77
C ALA A 20 11.40 29.03 13.38
N LYS A 21 12.45 28.98 12.55
CA LYS A 21 12.39 29.49 11.17
C LYS A 21 11.42 28.69 10.30
N GLN A 22 11.37 27.38 10.46
CA GLN A 22 10.42 26.52 9.76
C GLN A 22 8.98 26.93 10.09
N GLU A 23 8.70 27.24 11.36
CA GLU A 23 7.35 27.63 11.77
C GLU A 23 6.95 28.99 11.18
N LEU A 24 7.87 29.96 11.14
CA LEU A 24 7.63 31.23 10.45
C LEU A 24 7.31 31.04 8.97
N ILE A 25 8.03 30.15 8.28
CA ILE A 25 7.76 29.83 6.86
C ILE A 25 6.37 29.19 6.70
N LYS A 26 6.00 28.26 7.58
CA LYS A 26 4.66 27.63 7.54
C LYS A 26 3.57 28.67 7.76
N GLN A 27 3.73 29.56 8.73
CA GLN A 27 2.74 30.61 8.99
C GLN A 27 2.60 31.55 7.79
N GLY A 28 3.72 32.04 7.24
CA GLY A 28 3.69 32.89 6.05
C GLY A 28 3.06 32.21 4.84
N PHE A 29 3.26 30.90 4.67
CA PHE A 29 2.59 30.13 3.62
C PHE A 29 1.07 30.03 3.86
N GLN A 30 0.63 29.79 5.11
CA GLN A 30 -0.80 29.79 5.45
C GLN A 30 -1.42 31.16 5.18
N ASP A 31 -0.81 32.23 5.66
CA ASP A 31 -1.33 33.59 5.46
C ASP A 31 -1.47 33.89 3.95
N TRP A 32 -0.46 33.52 3.16
CA TRP A 32 -0.47 33.68 1.71
C TRP A 32 -1.57 32.85 1.01
N ILE A 33 -1.75 31.56 1.36
CA ILE A 33 -2.76 30.71 0.69
C ILE A 33 -4.19 31.10 1.06
N TRP A 34 -4.39 31.67 2.24
CA TRP A 34 -5.71 32.12 2.69
C TRP A 34 -6.06 33.52 2.17
N ALA A 35 -5.08 34.35 1.80
CA ALA A 35 -5.28 35.72 1.31
C ALA A 35 -6.03 35.82 -0.04
N ASP A 36 -5.85 34.85 -0.95
CA ASP A 36 -6.53 34.82 -2.27
C ASP A 36 -7.25 33.48 -2.50
N PRO A 37 -8.59 33.45 -2.53
CA PRO A 37 -9.37 32.26 -2.85
C PRO A 37 -9.01 31.63 -4.21
N THR A 38 -8.67 32.43 -5.21
CA THR A 38 -8.33 31.95 -6.56
C THR A 38 -7.05 31.13 -6.55
N CYS A 39 -6.02 31.63 -5.87
CA CYS A 39 -4.76 30.93 -5.66
C CYS A 39 -5.00 29.59 -4.94
N ARG A 40 -5.82 29.59 -3.88
CA ARG A 40 -6.18 28.41 -3.12
C ARG A 40 -6.80 27.33 -4.00
N GLU A 41 -7.84 27.67 -4.75
CA GLU A 41 -8.53 26.73 -5.64
C GLU A 41 -7.58 26.10 -6.67
N LYS A 42 -6.71 26.93 -7.28
CA LYS A 42 -5.70 26.47 -8.24
C LYS A 42 -4.72 25.48 -7.60
N LEU A 43 -4.21 25.76 -6.41
CA LEU A 43 -3.29 24.88 -5.70
C LEU A 43 -3.97 23.59 -5.24
N THR A 44 -5.19 23.67 -4.72
CA THR A 44 -5.99 22.50 -4.32
C THR A 44 -6.25 21.59 -5.52
N LYS A 45 -6.64 22.15 -6.67
CA LYS A 45 -6.82 21.39 -7.91
C LYS A 45 -5.52 20.69 -8.33
N MET A 46 -4.41 21.42 -8.38
CA MET A 46 -3.11 20.86 -8.73
C MET A 46 -2.68 19.77 -7.75
N TYR A 47 -2.92 19.95 -6.45
CA TYR A 47 -2.61 18.96 -5.43
C TYR A 47 -3.43 17.69 -5.64
N ASN A 48 -4.73 17.83 -5.90
CA ASN A 48 -5.60 16.69 -6.13
C ASN A 48 -5.23 15.94 -7.42
N GLU A 49 -4.91 16.65 -8.49
CA GLU A 49 -4.47 16.04 -9.75
C GLU A 49 -3.13 15.32 -9.62
N LYS A 50 -2.19 15.84 -8.81
CA LYS A 50 -0.85 15.26 -8.68
C LYS A 50 -0.73 14.19 -7.59
N PHE A 51 -1.45 14.34 -6.49
CA PHE A 51 -1.24 13.54 -5.28
C PHE A 51 -2.47 12.74 -4.86
N ASN A 52 -3.68 13.31 -4.99
CA ASN A 52 -4.93 12.61 -4.67
C ASN A 52 -5.62 12.01 -5.91
N SER A 53 -4.85 11.71 -6.96
CA SER A 53 -5.38 11.19 -8.23
C SER A 53 -5.29 9.68 -8.36
N ILE A 54 -4.60 9.01 -7.43
CA ILE A 54 -4.46 7.56 -7.42
C ILE A 54 -5.39 6.99 -6.36
N ARG A 55 -6.48 6.36 -6.80
CA ARG A 55 -7.31 5.51 -5.95
C ARG A 55 -6.81 4.07 -6.04
N PRO A 56 -6.46 3.40 -4.94
CA PRO A 56 -6.14 1.97 -4.96
C PRO A 56 -7.31 1.19 -5.55
N ARG A 57 -7.00 0.21 -6.40
CA ARG A 57 -8.02 -0.69 -6.91
C ARG A 57 -8.53 -1.57 -5.77
N GLU A 58 -9.84 -1.57 -5.59
CA GLU A 58 -10.52 -2.53 -4.71
C GLU A 58 -10.84 -3.79 -5.54
N TYR A 59 -10.64 -4.96 -4.92
CA TYR A 59 -10.89 -6.25 -5.54
C TYR A 59 -12.00 -6.94 -4.75
N ASP A 60 -13.09 -7.25 -5.44
CA ASP A 60 -14.18 -8.06 -4.92
C ASP A 60 -14.05 -9.47 -5.48
N GLY A 61 -13.99 -10.46 -4.59
CA GLY A 61 -13.96 -11.89 -4.94
C GLY A 61 -15.24 -12.64 -4.57
N SER A 62 -16.30 -11.94 -4.15
CA SER A 62 -17.57 -12.56 -3.73
C SER A 62 -18.21 -13.43 -4.83
N HIS A 63 -17.94 -13.12 -6.09
CA HIS A 63 -18.44 -13.85 -7.26
C HIS A 63 -17.61 -15.09 -7.61
N ILE A 64 -16.45 -15.30 -7.00
CA ILE A 64 -15.57 -16.42 -7.34
C ILE A 64 -16.12 -17.71 -6.73
N VAL A 65 -16.39 -18.68 -7.60
CA VAL A 65 -16.78 -20.04 -7.23
C VAL A 65 -15.54 -20.93 -7.28
N PHE A 66 -15.10 -21.40 -6.11
CA PHE A 66 -13.91 -22.23 -5.94
C PHE A 66 -14.22 -23.71 -6.23
N ASN A 67 -14.20 -24.08 -7.51
CA ASN A 67 -14.56 -25.43 -7.93
C ASN A 67 -13.53 -26.46 -7.44
N GLY A 68 -14.02 -27.52 -6.79
CA GLY A 68 -13.17 -28.58 -6.22
C GLY A 68 -12.55 -28.24 -4.87
N MET A 69 -12.92 -27.12 -4.25
CA MET A 69 -12.60 -26.84 -2.85
C MET A 69 -13.35 -27.81 -1.93
N ASN A 70 -12.72 -28.20 -0.82
CA ASN A 70 -13.39 -28.98 0.22
C ASN A 70 -14.62 -28.21 0.73
N PRO A 71 -15.84 -28.78 0.68
CA PRO A 71 -17.06 -28.10 1.11
C PRO A 71 -17.08 -27.71 2.60
N GLU A 72 -16.23 -28.31 3.44
CA GLU A 72 -16.08 -27.94 4.85
C GLU A 72 -15.26 -26.67 5.06
N ILE A 73 -14.60 -26.15 4.02
CA ILE A 73 -13.74 -24.97 4.09
C ILE A 73 -14.43 -23.84 3.32
N GLU A 74 -14.79 -22.79 4.06
CA GLU A 74 -15.28 -21.55 3.46
C GLU A 74 -14.24 -20.42 3.64
N LEU A 75 -13.85 -19.80 2.53
CA LEU A 75 -13.00 -18.62 2.56
C LEU A 75 -13.78 -17.41 3.09
N ARG A 76 -13.15 -16.66 3.98
CA ARG A 76 -13.65 -15.35 4.44
C ARG A 76 -13.57 -14.32 3.32
N GLU A 77 -14.36 -13.26 3.44
CA GLU A 77 -14.43 -12.18 2.44
C GLU A 77 -13.04 -11.62 2.06
N HIS A 78 -12.18 -11.35 3.05
CA HIS A 78 -10.83 -10.84 2.77
C HIS A 78 -9.97 -11.82 1.97
N GLN A 79 -10.14 -13.13 2.19
CA GLN A 79 -9.43 -14.17 1.43
C GLN A 79 -9.95 -14.25 0.00
N LYS A 80 -11.27 -14.14 -0.20
CA LYS A 80 -11.88 -14.09 -1.54
C LYS A 80 -11.36 -12.86 -2.31
N ASN A 81 -11.31 -11.70 -1.66
CA ASN A 81 -10.79 -10.46 -2.23
C ASN A 81 -9.29 -10.55 -2.55
N ALA A 82 -8.51 -11.24 -1.71
CA ALA A 82 -7.10 -11.51 -1.97
C ALA A 82 -6.88 -12.43 -3.18
N VAL A 83 -7.71 -13.47 -3.35
CA VAL A 83 -7.73 -14.29 -4.57
C VAL A 83 -8.04 -13.41 -5.78
N ALA A 84 -9.10 -12.60 -5.74
CA ALA A 84 -9.45 -11.69 -6.83
C ALA A 84 -8.30 -10.71 -7.16
N HIS A 85 -7.60 -10.21 -6.14
CA HIS A 85 -6.42 -9.37 -6.33
C HIS A 85 -5.31 -10.12 -7.09
N ILE A 86 -4.99 -11.36 -6.71
CA ILE A 86 -3.99 -12.16 -7.43
C ILE A 86 -4.42 -12.43 -8.88
N LEU A 87 -5.69 -12.81 -9.11
CA LEU A 87 -6.18 -13.16 -10.44
C LEU A 87 -6.23 -11.97 -11.40
N TYR A 88 -6.58 -10.78 -10.90
CA TYR A 88 -6.85 -9.61 -11.75
C TYR A 88 -5.80 -8.49 -11.63
N GLY A 89 -4.91 -8.56 -10.65
CA GLY A 89 -3.93 -7.53 -10.32
C GLY A 89 -2.50 -7.81 -10.81
N GLY A 90 -2.21 -9.04 -11.23
CA GLY A 90 -0.87 -9.43 -11.70
C GLY A 90 0.13 -9.56 -10.56
N ASN A 91 1.08 -8.62 -10.44
CA ASN A 91 2.06 -8.64 -9.34
C ASN A 91 1.41 -8.11 -8.05
N THR A 92 1.11 -9.01 -7.13
CA THR A 92 0.31 -8.73 -5.94
C THR A 92 1.09 -8.98 -4.66
N LEU A 93 1.09 -7.99 -3.76
CA LEU A 93 1.56 -8.12 -2.39
C LEU A 93 0.35 -8.24 -1.45
N LEU A 94 0.31 -9.31 -0.65
CA LEU A 94 -0.69 -9.51 0.41
C LEU A 94 -0.03 -9.38 1.79
N ALA A 95 -0.19 -8.21 2.41
CA ALA A 95 0.40 -7.89 3.72
C ALA A 95 -0.50 -8.34 4.89
N HIS A 96 -0.93 -9.60 4.90
CA HIS A 96 -1.84 -10.12 5.92
C HIS A 96 -1.13 -10.53 7.22
N ALA A 97 -1.78 -10.25 8.35
CA ALA A 97 -1.33 -10.65 9.69
C ALA A 97 -1.14 -12.18 9.82
N VAL A 98 -0.35 -12.61 10.82
CA VAL A 98 -0.19 -14.04 11.16
C VAL A 98 -1.56 -14.62 11.55
N GLY A 99 -1.86 -15.85 11.10
CA GLY A 99 -3.14 -16.51 11.36
C GLY A 99 -4.31 -16.06 10.46
N ALA A 100 -4.12 -15.10 9.55
CA ALA A 100 -5.18 -14.60 8.67
C ALA A 100 -5.66 -15.61 7.58
N GLY A 101 -5.09 -16.81 7.54
CA GLY A 101 -5.44 -17.83 6.54
C GLY A 101 -4.77 -17.63 5.16
N LYS A 102 -3.56 -17.06 5.15
CA LYS A 102 -2.76 -16.81 3.94
C LYS A 102 -2.53 -18.05 3.06
N THR A 103 -2.39 -19.22 3.67
CA THR A 103 -2.19 -20.46 2.91
C THR A 103 -3.42 -20.80 2.07
N PHE A 104 -4.63 -20.65 2.63
CA PHE A 104 -5.86 -20.97 1.91
C PHE A 104 -6.08 -20.06 0.70
N GLU A 105 -5.91 -18.74 0.85
CA GLU A 105 -6.05 -17.80 -0.27
C GLU A 105 -4.98 -18.04 -1.35
N MET A 106 -3.73 -18.36 -0.99
CA MET A 106 -2.66 -18.64 -1.94
C MET A 106 -2.90 -19.93 -2.73
N VAL A 107 -3.37 -21.00 -2.07
CA VAL A 107 -3.72 -22.26 -2.74
C VAL A 107 -4.94 -22.06 -3.64
N ALA A 108 -5.98 -21.38 -3.16
CA ALA A 108 -7.17 -21.08 -3.94
C ALA A 108 -6.85 -20.25 -5.18
N ALA A 109 -6.02 -19.20 -5.04
CA ALA A 109 -5.56 -18.39 -6.17
C ALA A 109 -4.79 -19.21 -7.20
N ALA A 110 -3.92 -20.14 -6.78
CA ALA A 110 -3.17 -21.00 -7.69
C ALA A 110 -4.07 -21.99 -8.43
N MET A 111 -5.05 -22.59 -7.76
CA MET A 111 -6.02 -23.50 -8.38
C MET A 111 -6.90 -22.76 -9.39
N GLU A 112 -7.43 -21.60 -9.01
CA GLU A 112 -8.27 -20.80 -9.89
C GLU A 112 -7.48 -20.21 -11.07
N SER A 113 -6.24 -19.76 -10.86
CA SER A 113 -5.36 -19.32 -11.96
C SER A 113 -5.16 -20.43 -13.00
N LYS A 114 -4.99 -21.68 -12.54
CA LYS A 114 -4.84 -22.82 -13.43
C LYS A 114 -6.14 -23.18 -14.14
N ARG A 115 -7.27 -23.18 -13.41
CA ARG A 115 -8.61 -23.45 -13.96
C ARG A 115 -9.01 -22.44 -15.03
N LEU A 116 -8.66 -21.16 -14.83
CA LEU A 116 -8.92 -20.07 -15.77
C LEU A 116 -7.90 -19.99 -16.92
N GLY A 117 -6.87 -20.84 -16.93
CA GLY A 117 -5.82 -20.82 -17.95
C GLY A 117 -4.86 -19.61 -17.84
N LEU A 118 -4.87 -18.90 -16.70
CA LEU A 118 -3.95 -17.78 -16.43
C LEU A 118 -2.52 -18.26 -16.12
N CYS A 119 -2.36 -19.52 -15.69
CA CYS A 119 -1.06 -20.12 -15.49
C CYS A 119 -1.03 -21.62 -15.86
N ASN A 120 0.14 -22.10 -16.29
CA ASN A 120 0.39 -23.52 -16.59
C ASN A 120 1.01 -24.28 -15.40
N LYS A 121 1.88 -23.61 -14.65
CA LYS A 121 2.59 -24.17 -13.50
C LYS A 121 2.64 -23.15 -12.37
N SER A 122 2.04 -23.49 -11.24
CA SER A 122 2.10 -22.70 -10.01
C SER A 122 3.32 -23.14 -9.19
N LEU A 123 4.09 -22.18 -8.66
CA LEU A 123 5.22 -22.45 -7.76
C LEU A 123 5.02 -21.66 -6.47
N PHE A 124 5.27 -22.32 -5.34
CA PHE A 124 5.30 -21.70 -4.02
C PHE A 124 6.72 -21.77 -3.47
N VAL A 125 7.21 -20.65 -2.96
CA VAL A 125 8.51 -20.55 -2.27
C VAL A 125 8.23 -20.15 -0.83
N VAL A 126 8.71 -20.95 0.12
CA VAL A 126 8.54 -20.73 1.55
C VAL A 126 9.91 -20.79 2.24
N PRO A 127 10.14 -20.02 3.32
CA PRO A 127 11.34 -20.15 4.13
C PRO A 127 11.44 -21.56 4.76
N ASN A 128 12.68 -22.05 4.91
CA ASN A 128 12.97 -23.27 5.67
C ASN A 128 12.92 -23.03 7.19
#